data_AF-A0A7C6HT25-F1
#
_entry.id   AF-A0A7C6HT25-F1
#
_cell.length_a   1.000
_cell.length_b   1.000
_cell.length_c   1.000
_cell.angle_alpha   90.00
_cell.angle_beta   90.00
_cell.angle_gamma   90.00
#
_symmetry.space_group_name_H-M   'P 1'
#
loop_
_entity.id
_entity.type
_entity.pdbx_description
1 polymer ?
#
loop_
_entity_poly.entity_id
_entity_poly.type
_entity_poly.pdbx_seq_one_letter_code
_entity_poly.pdbx_strand_id
1 'polypeptide(L)'
;MTTIRVDAEAVAALGADLRTLAGVLAALEATNDAEAAAIGHDRVSGALDELLGNWTLMRRGLAEALDDLGAVAQSAGHAYVLVEQGIVESFGCVPARCPISGVPQ
;
A
#
# COMPACT_ATOMS: atom_id res chain seq x y z
N MET A 1 -22.80 -17.91 8.62
CA MET A 1 -21.44 -17.58 8.17
C MET A 1 -21.53 -16.43 7.19
N THR A 2 -20.96 -15.27 7.52
CA THR A 2 -20.85 -14.14 6.59
C THR A 2 -19.75 -14.46 5.59
N THR A 3 -20.09 -14.52 4.31
CA THR A 3 -19.11 -14.65 3.23
C THR A 3 -18.37 -13.32 3.10
N ILE A 4 -17.06 -13.32 3.40
CA ILE A 4 -16.20 -12.16 3.14
C ILE A 4 -15.99 -12.11 1.62
N ARG A 5 -16.51 -11.06 0.97
CA ARG A 5 -16.19 -10.76 -0.43
C ARG A 5 -14.97 -9.85 -0.43
N VAL A 6 -13.88 -10.32 -1.01
CA VAL A 6 -12.67 -9.52 -1.25
C VAL A 6 -12.68 -9.10 -2.71
N ASP A 7 -12.55 -7.81 -2.96
CA ASP A 7 -12.25 -7.31 -4.30
C ASP A 7 -10.73 -7.38 -4.49
N ALA A 8 -10.28 -8.45 -5.15
CA ALA A 8 -8.87 -8.77 -5.30
C ALA A 8 -8.10 -7.71 -6.11
N GLU A 9 -8.74 -7.16 -7.14
CA GLU A 9 -8.19 -6.10 -7.98
C GLU A 9 -8.06 -4.79 -7.18
N ALA A 10 -9.08 -4.44 -6.39
CA ALA A 10 -9.02 -3.27 -5.52
C ALA A 10 -7.92 -3.39 -4.45
N VAL A 11 -7.70 -4.59 -3.90
CA VAL A 11 -6.61 -4.83 -2.92
C VAL A 11 -5.24 -4.68 -3.58
N ALA A 12 -5.08 -5.17 -4.81
CA ALA A 12 -3.83 -5.00 -5.56
C ALA A 12 -3.56 -3.52 -5.90
N ALA A 13 -4.59 -2.79 -6.34
CA ALA A 13 -4.51 -1.37 -6.65
C ALA A 13 -4.18 -0.54 -5.41
N LEU A 14 -4.83 -0.82 -4.27
CA LEU A 14 -4.52 -0.20 -2.99
C LEU A 14 -3.04 -0.39 -2.62
N GLY A 15 -2.50 -1.59 -2.84
CA GLY A 15 -1.08 -1.86 -2.62
C GLY A 15 -0.17 -0.94 -3.44
N ALA A 16 -0.47 -0.74 -4.72
CA ALA A 16 0.28 0.17 -5.58
C ALA A 16 0.17 1.65 -5.15
N ASP A 17 -1.02 2.08 -4.74
CA ASP A 17 -1.26 3.45 -4.27
C ASP A 17 -0.50 3.75 -2.98
N LEU A 18 -0.45 2.80 -2.04
CA LEU A 18 0.30 2.93 -0.79
C LEU A 18 1.81 3.08 -1.04
N ARG A 19 2.37 2.29 -1.96
CA ARG A 19 3.78 2.38 -2.34
C ARG A 19 4.09 3.68 -3.07
N THR A 20 3.14 4.18 -3.87
CA THR A 20 3.26 5.50 -4.50
C THR A 20 3.30 6.61 -3.44
N LEU A 21 2.41 6.55 -2.45
CA LEU A 21 2.41 7.50 -1.34
C LEU A 21 3.70 7.41 -0.51
N ALA A 22 4.20 6.21 -0.24
CA ALA A 22 5.49 5.99 0.41
C ALA A 22 6.62 6.68 -0.35
N GLY A 23 6.66 6.53 -1.69
CA GLY A 23 7.62 7.19 -2.56
C GLY A 23 7.55 8.72 -2.46
N VAL A 24 6.35 9.29 -2.48
CA VAL A 24 6.13 10.75 -2.30
C VAL A 24 6.66 11.21 -0.94
N LEU A 25 6.32 10.48 0.12
CA LEU A 25 6.75 10.82 1.47
C LEU A 25 8.28 10.70 1.64
N ALA A 26 8.91 9.72 1.01
CA ALA A 26 10.36 9.56 1.03
C ALA A 26 11.08 10.66 0.23
N ALA A 27 10.50 11.09 -0.90
CA ALA A 27 11.08 12.09 -1.80
C ALA A 27 11.01 13.53 -1.27
N LEU A 28 10.17 13.81 -0.26
CA LEU A 28 10.18 15.11 0.39
C LEU A 28 11.59 15.38 0.95
N GLU A 29 12.17 16.53 0.64
CA GLU A 29 13.49 16.89 1.17
C GLU A 29 13.41 17.10 2.69
N ALA A 30 14.55 16.96 3.38
CA ALA A 30 14.63 17.44 4.75
C ALA A 30 14.39 18.94 4.72
N THR A 31 13.55 19.45 5.64
CA THR A 31 13.39 20.90 5.80
C THR A 31 14.77 21.47 6.14
N ASN A 32 15.29 22.34 5.29
CA ASN A 32 16.69 22.75 5.31
C ASN A 32 17.11 23.30 6.68
N ASP A 33 18.11 22.68 7.32
CA ASP A 33 18.75 23.14 8.57
C ASP A 33 19.21 24.61 8.51
N ALA A 34 19.43 25.13 7.30
CA ALA A 34 19.80 26.52 7.05
C ALA A 34 18.74 27.54 7.51
N GLU A 35 17.45 27.18 7.58
CA GLU A 35 16.39 28.10 8.03
C GLU A 35 16.34 28.24 9.56
N ALA A 36 16.72 27.21 10.32
CA ALA A 36 16.67 27.24 11.78
C ALA A 36 17.74 28.16 12.38
N ALA A 37 18.96 28.10 11.86
CA ALA A 37 20.06 28.98 12.26
C ALA A 37 19.77 30.47 11.96
N ALA A 38 18.87 30.76 11.01
CA ALA A 38 18.49 32.13 10.65
C ALA A 38 17.60 32.83 11.69
N ILE A 39 17.02 32.09 12.64
CA ILE A 39 16.15 32.63 13.70
C ILE A 39 16.96 33.39 14.76
N GLY A 40 18.27 33.14 14.87
CA GLY A 40 19.22 33.93 15.66
C GLY A 40 19.12 33.78 17.19
N HIS A 41 18.17 33.00 17.71
CA HIS A 41 18.05 32.71 19.14
C HIS A 41 18.31 31.23 19.43
N ASP A 42 19.41 30.92 20.12
CA ASP A 42 19.94 29.56 20.30
C ASP A 42 18.89 28.54 20.80
N ARG A 43 18.05 28.93 21.76
CA ARG A 43 17.02 28.02 22.30
C ARG A 43 15.91 27.71 21.29
N VAL A 44 15.55 28.69 20.46
CA VAL A 44 14.53 28.49 19.42
C VAL A 44 15.11 27.70 18.27
N SER A 45 16.35 27.98 17.86
CA SER A 45 17.08 27.20 16.86
C SER A 45 17.17 25.73 17.28
N GLY A 46 17.60 25.46 18.52
CA GLY A 46 17.73 24.07 19.00
C GLY A 46 16.39 23.33 19.07
N ALA A 47 15.32 24.00 19.52
CA ALA A 47 13.98 23.40 19.54
C ALA A 47 13.44 23.14 18.12
N LEU A 48 13.77 24.01 17.15
CA LEU A 48 13.38 23.81 15.75
C LEU A 48 14.17 22.68 15.10
N ASP A 49 15.49 22.59 15.34
CA ASP A 49 16.33 21.49 14.86
C ASP A 49 15.82 20.14 15.36
N GLU A 50 15.45 20.05 16.65
CA GLU A 50 14.87 18.83 17.23
C GLU A 50 13.52 18.48 16.57
N LEU A 51 12.66 19.48 16.34
CA LEU A 51 11.37 19.28 15.68
C LEU A 51 11.55 18.80 14.23
N LEU A 52 12.41 19.43 13.45
CA LEU A 52 12.68 19.09 12.04
C LEU A 52 13.37 17.72 11.91
N GLY A 53 14.28 17.41 12.84
CA GLY A 53 14.90 16.10 12.96
C GLY A 53 13.87 15.00 13.26
N ASN A 54 13.03 15.20 14.26
CA ASN A 54 11.95 14.26 14.61
C ASN A 54 10.94 14.10 13.48
N TRP A 55 10.55 15.18 12.81
CA TRP A 55 9.70 15.12 11.63
C TRP A 55 10.33 14.26 10.53
N THR A 56 11.61 14.47 10.23
CA THR A 56 12.33 13.71 9.21
C THR A 56 12.37 12.22 9.55
N LEU A 57 12.62 11.88 10.82
CA LEU A 57 12.63 10.50 11.29
C LEU A 57 11.25 9.84 11.17
N MET A 58 10.21 10.50 11.69
CA MET A 58 8.83 9.98 11.66
C MET A 58 8.31 9.82 10.23
N ARG A 59 8.61 10.79 9.34
CA ARG A 59 8.22 10.74 7.93
C ARG A 59 8.85 9.56 7.21
N ARG A 60 10.15 9.29 7.44
CA ARG A 60 10.83 8.12 6.87
C ARG A 60 10.24 6.81 7.37
N GLY A 61 10.02 6.69 8.68
CA GLY A 61 9.39 5.50 9.27
C GLY A 61 7.97 5.26 8.74
N LEU A 62 7.19 6.32 8.53
CA LEU A 62 5.87 6.21 7.89
C LEU A 62 5.97 5.77 6.43
N ALA A 63 6.92 6.31 5.66
CA ALA A 63 7.14 5.91 4.28
C ALA A 63 7.51 4.41 4.18
N GLU A 64 8.41 3.93 5.03
CA GLU A 64 8.78 2.51 5.10
C GLU A 64 7.57 1.63 5.44
N ALA A 65 6.80 1.98 6.48
CA ALA A 65 5.63 1.21 6.86
C ALA A 65 4.54 1.17 5.76
N LEU A 66 4.40 2.24 4.98
CA LEU A 66 3.47 2.30 3.85
C LEU A 66 3.96 1.46 2.66
N ASP A 67 5.26 1.43 2.38
CA ASP A 67 5.82 0.58 1.31
C ASP A 67 5.65 -0.90 1.68
N ASP A 68 5.94 -1.28 2.93
CA ASP A 68 5.75 -2.64 3.43
C ASP A 68 4.29 -3.08 3.35
N LEU A 69 3.37 -2.25 3.87
CA LEU A 69 1.94 -2.54 3.80
C LEU A 69 1.46 -2.64 2.35
N GLY A 70 1.93 -1.73 1.49
CA GLY A 70 1.60 -1.72 0.09
C GLY A 70 2.10 -2.96 -0.66
N ALA A 71 3.31 -3.44 -0.35
CA ALA A 71 3.87 -4.66 -0.91
C ALA A 71 3.05 -5.90 -0.51
N VAL A 72 2.66 -5.99 0.76
CA VAL A 72 1.82 -7.09 1.27
C VAL A 72 0.43 -7.04 0.63
N ALA A 73 -0.20 -5.87 0.54
CA ALA A 73 -1.51 -5.70 -0.10
C ALA A 73 -1.46 -6.07 -1.58
N GLN A 74 -0.43 -5.62 -2.31
CA GLN A 74 -0.25 -5.96 -3.72
C GLN A 74 -0.08 -7.48 -3.92
N SER A 75 0.78 -8.10 -3.11
CA SER A 75 0.99 -9.56 -3.15
C SER A 75 -0.29 -10.34 -2.85
N ALA A 76 -1.03 -9.92 -1.82
CA ALA A 76 -2.29 -10.55 -1.45
C ALA A 76 -3.35 -10.43 -2.56
N GLY A 77 -3.53 -9.23 -3.13
CA GLY A 77 -4.47 -8.99 -4.23
C GLY A 77 -4.14 -9.86 -5.45
N HIS A 78 -2.86 -9.93 -5.84
CA HIS A 78 -2.42 -10.79 -6.94
C HIS A 78 -2.67 -12.27 -6.65
N ALA A 79 -2.45 -12.73 -5.42
CA ALA A 79 -2.71 -14.11 -5.02
C ALA A 79 -4.21 -14.45 -5.12
N TYR A 80 -5.10 -13.55 -4.70
CA TYR A 80 -6.54 -13.74 -4.86
C TYR A 80 -6.95 -13.83 -6.34
N VAL A 81 -6.48 -12.91 -7.19
CA VAL A 81 -6.79 -12.93 -8.63
C VAL A 81 -6.33 -14.25 -9.26
N LEU A 82 -5.12 -14.71 -8.94
CA LEU A 82 -4.58 -15.96 -9.48
C LEU A 82 -5.43 -17.18 -9.08
N VAL A 83 -5.87 -17.24 -7.81
CA VAL A 83 -6.73 -18.32 -7.32
C VAL A 83 -8.10 -18.28 -8.00
N GLU A 84 -8.71 -17.10 -8.13
CA GLU A 84 -10.00 -16.94 -8.79
C GLU A 84 -9.94 -17.34 -10.27
N GLN A 85 -8.88 -16.94 -10.98
CA GLN A 85 -8.64 -17.36 -12.37
C GLN A 85 -8.46 -18.87 -12.47
N GLY A 86 -7.63 -19.48 -11.61
CA GLY A 86 -7.43 -20.93 -11.59
C GLY A 86 -8.71 -21.71 -11.31
N ILE A 87 -9.59 -21.20 -10.44
CA ILE A 87 -10.92 -21.76 -10.20
C ILE A 87 -11.77 -21.65 -11.48
N VAL A 88 -11.87 -20.48 -12.10
CA VAL A 88 -12.65 -20.28 -13.33
C VAL A 88 -12.17 -21.21 -14.46
N GLU A 89 -10.86 -21.35 -14.64
CA GLU A 89 -10.26 -22.25 -15.64
C GLU A 89 -10.56 -23.72 -15.33
N SER A 90 -10.44 -24.13 -14.06
CA SER A 90 -10.70 -25.50 -13.62
C SER A 90 -12.17 -25.92 -13.81
N PHE A 91 -13.10 -24.97 -13.69
CA PHE A 91 -14.53 -25.21 -13.88
C PHE A 91 -15.07 -24.81 -15.27
N GLY A 92 -14.22 -24.26 -16.15
CA GLY A 92 -14.46 -24.11 -17.59
C GLY A 92 -15.67 -23.26 -18.03
N CYS A 93 -16.30 -22.46 -17.16
CA CYS A 93 -17.58 -21.82 -17.50
C CYS A 93 -17.78 -20.42 -16.89
N VAL A 94 -18.19 -19.48 -17.75
CA VAL A 94 -18.97 -18.29 -17.37
C VAL A 94 -20.44 -18.73 -17.23
N PRO A 95 -21.20 -18.33 -16.20
CA PRO A 95 -22.54 -18.86 -15.91
C PRO A 95 -23.55 -18.75 -17.08
N ALA A 96 -23.33 -17.87 -18.04
CA ALA A 96 -24.18 -17.73 -19.22
C ALA A 96 -24.01 -18.85 -20.28
N ARG A 97 -23.02 -19.74 -20.17
CA ARG A 97 -22.66 -20.70 -21.24
C ARG A 97 -22.46 -22.15 -20.80
N CYS A 98 -22.83 -22.53 -19.59
CA CYS A 98 -22.68 -23.91 -19.14
C CYS A 98 -23.90 -24.76 -19.53
N PRO A 99 -23.77 -25.83 -20.35
CA PRO A 99 -24.84 -26.79 -20.54
C PRO A 99 -24.95 -27.67 -19.29
N ILE A 100 -26.05 -27.53 -18.58
CA ILE A 100 -26.42 -28.46 -17.51
C ILE A 100 -26.84 -29.78 -18.18
N SER A 101 -25.91 -30.69 -18.47
CA SER A 101 -26.29 -32.10 -18.71
C SER A 101 -25.11 -33.05 -18.76
N GLY A 102 -25.19 -34.12 -17.98
CA GLY A 102 -24.39 -35.33 -18.21
C GLY A 102 -23.80 -35.98 -16.97
N VAL A 103 -24.61 -36.28 -15.95
CA VAL A 103 -24.26 -37.35 -15.00
C VAL A 103 -24.74 -38.67 -15.63
N PRO A 104 -23.87 -39.60 -16.03
CA PRO A 104 -24.30 -40.94 -16.37
C PRO A 104 -24.63 -41.72 -15.08
N GLN A 105 -25.74 -42.44 -15.11
CA GLN A 105 -26.20 -43.36 -14.05
C GLN A 105 -25.25 -44.53 -13.85
#